data_AF-A0A3R6QTY1-F1
#
_entry.id   AF-A0A3R6QTY1-F1
#
_cell.length_a   1.000
_cell.length_b   1.000
_cell.length_c   1.000
_cell.angle_alpha   90.00
_cell.angle_beta   90.00
_cell.angle_gamma   90.00
#
_symmetry.space_group_name_H-M   'P 1'
#
loop_
_entity.id
_entity.type
_entity.pdbx_description
1 polymer ?
#
loop_
_entity_poly.entity_id
_entity_poly.type
_entity_poly.pdbx_seq_one_letter_code
_entity_poly.pdbx_strand_id
1 'polypeptide(L)'
;MKSINKTKNDSISEQASVTKEEMIEFASKYKNIEAFKDFDDETTYWFIMLFILLMYIDYNTQKLWESFAEEVKTKNRFFPESELLKKISDIAEKATCTISKGDILYRARDYTEQDFFKNDMVIALSEIMKDEFSNLEFDATDIFNESAMNIASIYLCGDEEKRRRITEKIDNLLNNKKDFYGFDKSNSDAPPNAYAKEGRANPKGISYLYTAKDIKTAILEMRPQMQKMYNIATIEIIRDAKIFDFTYSPEKIKEDEYSIVADLHRISEEFSKPNFGDQIEYAPTQFLCEYIKRLGFDGIKFKSAVSATGTNVLLFDVDAKTRVYDITGSKVYTVNTLDIDISQVMPMENEDKEQSQMLFICYPKCSTCQKAKKWLDEHNIKYTERHIVEVNPTYDELKEWYGKSGLTLKKFFNTSGLLYKEMQLKDKLPTMSEEEQIQLLATNGMLVKRPLVVNGDTVLVGFKEAEWAEKLN
;
A
#
# COMPACT_ATOMS: atom_id res chain seq x y z
N MET A 1 -14.94 -47.62 -54.76
CA MET A 1 -15.36 -47.59 -53.33
C MET A 1 -14.22 -46.92 -52.56
N LYS A 2 -14.32 -45.61 -52.29
CA LYS A 2 -14.74 -45.01 -51.00
C LYS A 2 -13.70 -45.27 -49.90
N SER A 3 -12.82 -44.30 -49.60
CA SER A 3 -12.97 -43.26 -48.55
C SER A 3 -12.91 -43.86 -47.14
N ILE A 4 -12.08 -43.37 -46.22
CA ILE A 4 -12.38 -42.17 -45.42
C ILE A 4 -11.09 -41.44 -44.96
N ASN A 5 -11.11 -40.12 -45.14
CA ASN A 5 -10.24 -39.10 -44.53
C ASN A 5 -10.58 -38.84 -43.05
N LYS A 6 -9.57 -38.43 -42.26
CA LYS A 6 -9.59 -37.26 -41.33
C LYS A 6 -8.26 -37.24 -40.54
N THR A 7 -7.25 -36.47 -40.95
CA THR A 7 -6.98 -35.04 -40.65
C THR A 7 -6.41 -34.75 -39.27
N LYS A 8 -5.29 -34.00 -39.31
CA LYS A 8 -4.65 -33.14 -38.31
C LYS A 8 -3.87 -33.84 -37.20
N ASN A 9 -2.57 -33.99 -37.47
CA ASN A 9 -1.52 -34.22 -36.48
C ASN A 9 -0.46 -33.10 -36.61
N ASP A 10 -0.95 -31.86 -36.73
CA ASP A 10 -0.17 -30.62 -36.69
C ASP A 10 -0.90 -29.64 -35.76
N SER A 11 -0.15 -28.85 -35.00
CA SER A 11 -0.54 -28.04 -33.82
C SER A 11 -0.71 -28.92 -32.56
N ILE A 12 0.05 -28.76 -31.47
CA ILE A 12 0.41 -27.53 -30.76
C ILE A 12 1.77 -27.77 -30.05
N SER A 13 2.83 -27.09 -30.50
CA SER A 13 4.10 -27.00 -29.75
C SER A 13 4.83 -25.68 -30.05
N GLU A 14 4.10 -24.61 -30.30
CA GLU A 14 4.62 -23.26 -30.24
C GLU A 14 3.96 -22.61 -29.02
N GLN A 15 4.76 -22.43 -27.96
CA GLN A 15 4.44 -21.43 -26.96
C GLN A 15 4.35 -20.11 -27.71
N ALA A 16 3.15 -19.60 -27.93
CA ALA A 16 2.94 -18.37 -28.67
C ALA A 16 3.48 -17.20 -27.83
N SER A 17 4.76 -16.89 -28.01
CA SER A 17 5.22 -15.52 -27.96
C SER A 17 4.38 -14.72 -28.96
N VAL A 18 3.74 -13.64 -28.52
CA VAL A 18 2.93 -12.83 -29.43
C VAL A 18 3.85 -12.27 -30.52
N THR A 19 3.65 -12.72 -31.74
CA THR A 19 4.43 -12.29 -32.91
C THR A 19 4.06 -10.86 -33.28
N LYS A 20 4.96 -10.16 -33.96
CA LYS A 20 4.68 -8.84 -34.52
C LYS A 20 3.42 -8.83 -35.36
N GLU A 21 3.21 -9.87 -36.17
CA GLU A 21 2.00 -10.02 -36.98
C GLU A 21 0.73 -10.14 -36.12
N GLU A 22 0.77 -10.90 -35.02
CA GLU A 22 -0.36 -11.02 -34.09
C GLU A 22 -0.63 -9.71 -33.34
N MET A 23 0.41 -8.93 -32.99
CA MET A 23 0.24 -7.60 -32.41
C MET A 23 -0.43 -6.64 -33.40
N ILE A 24 -0.01 -6.67 -34.67
CA ILE A 24 -0.60 -5.86 -35.75
C ILE A 24 -2.05 -6.29 -36.02
N GLU A 25 -2.32 -7.59 -36.06
CA GLU A 25 -3.68 -8.13 -36.26
C GLU A 25 -4.59 -7.75 -35.08
N PHE A 26 -4.13 -7.93 -33.84
CA PHE A 26 -4.84 -7.51 -32.65
C PHE A 26 -5.10 -6.00 -32.67
N ALA A 27 -4.09 -5.18 -32.99
CA ALA A 27 -4.22 -3.73 -33.11
C ALA A 27 -5.20 -3.28 -34.19
N SER A 28 -5.24 -3.99 -35.32
CA SER A 28 -6.14 -3.67 -36.42
C SER A 28 -7.63 -3.76 -36.02
N LYS A 29 -7.98 -4.59 -35.02
CA LYS A 29 -9.34 -4.72 -34.48
C LYS A 29 -9.82 -3.47 -33.75
N TYR A 30 -8.89 -2.69 -33.20
CA TYR A 30 -9.17 -1.49 -32.39
C TYR A 30 -8.84 -0.18 -33.10
N LYS A 31 -8.22 -0.24 -34.29
CA LYS A 31 -7.79 0.92 -35.11
C LYS A 31 -8.91 1.92 -35.42
N ASN A 32 -10.17 1.47 -35.48
CA ASN A 32 -11.32 2.30 -35.84
C ASN A 32 -12.18 2.72 -34.63
N ILE A 33 -11.72 2.50 -33.40
CA ILE A 33 -12.43 2.99 -32.21
C ILE A 33 -12.32 4.51 -32.17
N GLU A 34 -13.46 5.16 -31.97
CA GLU A 34 -13.61 6.62 -32.02
C GLU A 34 -12.65 7.36 -31.07
N ALA A 35 -12.34 6.76 -29.91
CA ALA A 35 -11.38 7.27 -28.94
C ALA A 35 -9.94 7.38 -29.47
N PHE A 36 -9.61 6.72 -30.59
CA PHE A 36 -8.27 6.72 -31.18
C PHE A 36 -8.18 7.49 -32.51
N LYS A 37 -9.28 8.12 -32.98
CA LYS A 37 -9.33 8.82 -34.28
C LYS A 37 -8.43 10.05 -34.37
N ASP A 38 -8.12 10.69 -33.24
CA ASP A 38 -7.35 11.94 -33.18
C ASP A 38 -5.87 11.73 -32.80
N PHE A 39 -5.40 10.48 -32.68
CA PHE A 39 -3.99 10.20 -32.43
C PHE A 39 -3.20 10.22 -33.75
N ASP A 40 -2.76 11.41 -34.13
CA ASP A 40 -1.97 11.66 -35.37
C ASP A 40 -0.52 11.17 -35.29
N ASP A 41 -0.03 10.82 -34.10
CA ASP A 41 1.33 10.29 -33.88
C ASP A 41 1.32 8.76 -33.85
N GLU A 42 1.88 8.16 -34.92
CA GLU A 42 2.06 6.72 -35.10
C GLU A 42 2.75 6.07 -33.88
N THR A 43 3.67 6.78 -33.22
CA THR A 43 4.36 6.32 -32.02
C THR A 43 3.40 6.11 -30.85
N THR A 44 2.53 7.09 -30.62
CA THR A 44 1.53 7.05 -29.54
C THR A 44 0.49 5.95 -29.80
N TYR A 45 0.05 5.77 -31.04
CA TYR A 45 -0.85 4.67 -31.40
C TYR A 45 -0.24 3.29 -31.08
N TRP A 46 1.00 3.04 -31.50
CA TRP A 46 1.66 1.75 -31.24
C TRP A 46 1.93 1.53 -29.74
N PHE A 47 2.22 2.59 -28.98
CA PHE A 47 2.38 2.50 -27.53
C PHE A 47 1.07 2.10 -26.83
N ILE A 48 -0.04 2.72 -27.21
CA ILE A 48 -1.37 2.36 -26.70
C ILE A 48 -1.70 0.92 -27.07
N MET A 49 -1.39 0.51 -28.31
CA MET A 49 -1.69 -0.85 -28.75
C MET A 49 -0.88 -1.91 -28.00
N LEU A 50 0.40 -1.64 -27.72
CA LEU A 50 1.23 -2.48 -26.86
C LEU A 50 0.64 -2.58 -25.46
N PHE A 51 0.17 -1.46 -24.89
CA PHE A 51 -0.47 -1.45 -23.58
C PHE A 51 -1.73 -2.32 -23.53
N ILE A 52 -2.62 -2.22 -24.52
CA ILE A 52 -3.83 -3.05 -24.61
C ILE A 52 -3.45 -4.53 -24.75
N LEU A 53 -2.42 -4.85 -25.54
CA LEU A 53 -1.95 -6.22 -25.69
C LEU A 53 -1.43 -6.78 -24.36
N LEU A 54 -0.64 -6.01 -23.62
CA LEU A 54 -0.14 -6.41 -22.30
C LEU A 54 -1.29 -6.67 -21.32
N MET A 55 -2.31 -5.81 -21.32
CA MET A 55 -3.53 -6.04 -20.53
C MET A 55 -4.28 -7.32 -20.95
N TYR A 56 -4.29 -7.63 -22.24
CA TYR A 56 -4.92 -8.85 -22.74
C TYR A 56 -4.15 -10.11 -22.31
N ILE A 57 -2.81 -10.07 -22.35
CA ILE A 57 -1.95 -11.16 -21.84
C ILE A 57 -2.17 -11.35 -20.35
N ASP A 58 -2.14 -10.26 -19.58
CA ASP A 58 -2.40 -10.25 -18.14
C ASP A 58 -3.74 -10.90 -17.81
N TYR A 59 -4.81 -10.48 -18.49
CA TYR A 59 -6.15 -11.04 -18.33
C TYR A 59 -6.24 -12.53 -18.67
N ASN A 60 -5.58 -12.98 -19.74
CA ASN A 60 -5.55 -14.40 -20.11
C ASN A 60 -4.81 -15.24 -19.07
N THR A 61 -3.67 -14.74 -18.57
CA THR A 61 -2.91 -15.43 -17.53
C THR A 61 -3.65 -15.44 -16.21
N GLN A 62 -4.40 -14.39 -15.88
CA GLN A 62 -5.33 -14.39 -14.76
C GLN A 62 -6.38 -15.52 -14.89
N LYS A 63 -6.99 -15.70 -16.07
CA LYS A 63 -7.95 -16.80 -16.27
C LYS A 63 -7.33 -18.18 -16.13
N LEU A 64 -6.11 -18.37 -16.66
CA LEU A 64 -5.36 -19.62 -16.49
C LEU A 64 -5.08 -19.89 -15.00
N TRP A 65 -4.70 -18.86 -14.26
CA TRP A 65 -4.52 -18.94 -12.81
C TRP A 65 -5.80 -19.29 -12.08
N GLU A 66 -6.91 -18.61 -12.37
CA GLU A 66 -8.21 -18.86 -11.73
C GLU A 66 -8.70 -20.30 -11.99
N SER A 67 -8.57 -20.79 -13.22
CA SER A 67 -8.90 -22.17 -13.59
C SER A 67 -8.03 -23.19 -12.83
N PHE A 68 -6.71 -22.96 -12.80
CA PHE A 68 -5.76 -23.79 -12.04
C PHE A 68 -6.08 -23.77 -10.53
N ALA A 69 -6.31 -22.60 -9.97
CA ALA A 69 -6.62 -22.42 -8.57
C ALA A 69 -7.90 -23.15 -8.20
N GLU A 70 -8.96 -23.02 -9.00
CA GLU A 70 -10.21 -23.75 -8.81
C GLU A 70 -9.98 -25.26 -8.87
N GLU A 71 -9.22 -25.75 -9.85
CA GLU A 71 -8.91 -27.18 -9.96
C GLU A 71 -8.17 -27.72 -8.72
N VAL A 72 -7.13 -27.02 -8.27
CA VAL A 72 -6.33 -27.41 -7.08
C VAL A 72 -7.16 -27.33 -5.79
N LYS A 73 -8.03 -26.33 -5.69
CA LYS A 73 -8.87 -26.11 -4.50
C LYS A 73 -10.01 -27.14 -4.42
N THR A 74 -10.71 -27.41 -5.53
CA THR A 74 -12.02 -28.09 -5.48
C THR A 74 -12.13 -29.39 -6.29
N LYS A 75 -11.25 -29.67 -7.27
CA LYS A 75 -11.42 -30.79 -8.21
C LYS A 75 -10.34 -31.87 -8.09
N ASN A 76 -9.09 -31.52 -8.37
CA ASN A 76 -7.97 -32.46 -8.46
C ASN A 76 -6.68 -31.81 -7.93
N ARG A 77 -6.55 -31.79 -6.62
CA ARG A 77 -5.41 -31.18 -5.91
C ARG A 77 -4.06 -31.83 -6.22
N PHE A 78 -4.04 -33.12 -6.55
CA PHE A 78 -2.79 -33.89 -6.62
C PHE A 78 -2.23 -34.00 -8.03
N PHE A 79 -3.10 -33.99 -9.05
CA PHE A 79 -2.71 -34.16 -10.45
C PHE A 79 -3.49 -33.20 -11.36
N PRO A 80 -3.42 -31.88 -11.13
CA PRO A 80 -4.15 -30.90 -11.92
C PRO A 80 -3.70 -30.94 -13.38
N GLU A 81 -4.65 -31.05 -14.31
CA GLU A 81 -4.39 -30.95 -15.75
C GLU A 81 -4.44 -29.48 -16.17
N SER A 82 -3.37 -28.75 -15.85
CA SER A 82 -3.35 -27.30 -15.98
C SER A 82 -2.47 -26.81 -17.14
N GLU A 83 -3.08 -26.02 -18.03
CA GLU A 83 -2.35 -25.26 -19.05
C GLU A 83 -1.36 -24.25 -18.44
N LEU A 84 -1.67 -23.71 -17.26
CA LEU A 84 -0.75 -22.83 -16.53
C LEU A 84 0.56 -23.55 -16.19
N LEU A 85 0.49 -24.80 -15.71
CA LEU A 85 1.69 -25.56 -15.35
C LEU A 85 2.54 -25.89 -16.57
N LYS A 86 1.91 -26.22 -17.70
CA LYS A 86 2.61 -26.38 -18.99
C LYS A 86 3.35 -25.10 -19.34
N LYS A 87 2.65 -23.96 -19.31
CA LYS A 87 3.20 -22.62 -19.55
C LYS A 87 4.37 -22.26 -18.62
N ILE A 88 4.31 -22.65 -17.34
CA ILE A 88 5.42 -22.48 -16.39
C ILE A 88 6.64 -23.33 -16.78
N SER A 89 6.44 -24.61 -17.10
CA SER A 89 7.53 -25.49 -17.55
C SER A 89 8.20 -24.97 -18.81
N ASP A 90 7.36 -24.48 -19.71
CA ASP A 90 7.68 -23.92 -21.01
C ASP A 90 8.60 -22.69 -20.92
N ILE A 91 8.36 -21.80 -19.96
CA ILE A 91 9.17 -20.60 -19.74
C ILE A 91 10.30 -20.80 -18.72
N ALA A 92 10.38 -21.96 -18.04
CA ALA A 92 11.26 -22.16 -16.90
C ALA A 92 12.73 -21.90 -17.22
N GLU A 93 13.21 -22.30 -18.41
CA GLU A 93 14.60 -22.06 -18.82
C GLU A 93 14.90 -20.56 -18.97
N LYS A 94 13.95 -19.78 -19.50
CA LYS A 94 14.07 -18.32 -19.64
C LYS A 94 13.92 -17.62 -18.28
N ALA A 95 12.96 -18.06 -17.47
CA ALA A 95 12.67 -17.54 -16.13
C ALA A 95 13.62 -18.10 -15.06
N THR A 96 14.90 -18.25 -15.38
CA THR A 96 15.94 -18.75 -14.46
C THR A 96 16.93 -17.64 -14.15
N CYS A 97 17.28 -17.49 -12.87
CA CYS A 97 18.44 -16.72 -12.45
C CYS A 97 19.33 -17.56 -11.52
N THR A 98 20.61 -17.19 -11.43
CA THR A 98 21.54 -17.79 -10.47
C THR A 98 21.74 -16.85 -9.31
N ILE A 99 21.58 -17.35 -8.08
CA ILE A 99 22.12 -16.69 -6.90
C ILE A 99 23.48 -17.34 -6.64
N SER A 100 24.52 -16.53 -6.69
CA SER A 100 25.91 -16.99 -6.73
C SER A 100 26.42 -17.30 -5.34
N LYS A 101 27.42 -18.18 -5.25
CA LYS A 101 28.17 -18.36 -4.01
C LYS A 101 28.70 -17.01 -3.48
N GLY A 102 28.48 -16.75 -2.20
CA GLY A 102 28.85 -15.52 -1.50
C GLY A 102 27.75 -14.46 -1.48
N ASP A 103 26.65 -14.65 -2.22
CA ASP A 103 25.50 -13.76 -2.13
C ASP A 103 24.88 -13.82 -0.73
N ILE A 104 24.45 -12.66 -0.24
CA ILE A 104 23.88 -12.49 1.10
C ILE A 104 22.37 -12.27 1.02
N LEU A 105 21.65 -13.02 1.85
CA LEU A 105 20.22 -12.92 2.08
C LEU A 105 19.95 -12.67 3.57
N TYR A 106 18.76 -12.16 3.87
CA TYR A 106 18.35 -11.80 5.23
C TYR A 106 17.03 -12.46 5.60
N ARG A 107 16.90 -12.85 6.86
CA ARG A 107 15.66 -13.38 7.43
C ARG A 107 15.38 -12.73 8.77
N ALA A 108 14.18 -12.19 8.92
CA ALA A 108 13.73 -11.62 10.17
C ALA A 108 12.94 -12.63 11.00
N ARG A 109 13.03 -12.51 12.33
CA ARG A 109 12.17 -13.18 13.31
C ARG A 109 11.84 -12.20 14.43
N ASP A 110 10.67 -12.36 15.03
CA ASP A 110 10.34 -11.64 16.27
C ASP A 110 11.40 -11.94 17.34
N TYR A 111 11.84 -10.88 18.01
CA TYR A 111 12.79 -10.98 19.11
C TYR A 111 12.17 -10.32 20.33
N THR A 112 11.80 -11.12 21.33
CA THR A 112 11.06 -10.63 22.49
C THR A 112 12.00 -10.02 23.53
N GLU A 113 11.45 -9.24 24.46
CA GLU A 113 12.23 -8.78 25.62
C GLU A 113 12.82 -9.95 26.42
N GLN A 114 12.09 -11.07 26.52
CA GLN A 114 12.59 -12.26 27.20
C GLN A 114 13.80 -12.88 26.49
N ASP A 115 13.81 -12.85 25.15
CA ASP A 115 14.97 -13.31 24.37
C ASP A 115 16.17 -12.39 24.58
N PHE A 116 15.90 -11.08 24.62
CA PHE A 116 16.91 -10.06 24.85
C PHE A 116 17.58 -10.17 26.23
N PHE A 117 16.81 -10.37 27.31
CA PHE A 117 17.39 -10.55 28.65
C PHE A 117 18.14 -11.88 28.83
N LYS A 118 17.90 -12.87 27.97
CA LYS A 118 18.67 -14.14 27.93
C LYS A 118 19.96 -14.04 27.12
N ASN A 119 20.20 -12.90 26.46
CA ASN A 119 21.37 -12.72 25.63
C ASN A 119 22.65 -12.66 26.48
N ASP A 120 23.65 -13.48 26.13
CA ASP A 120 24.92 -13.54 26.86
C ASP A 120 25.60 -12.18 27.05
N MET A 121 25.54 -11.28 26.05
CA MET A 121 26.15 -9.95 26.19
C MET A 121 25.36 -9.06 27.13
N VAL A 122 24.03 -9.14 27.09
CA VAL A 122 23.18 -8.38 28.04
C VAL A 122 23.42 -8.88 29.46
N ILE A 123 23.55 -10.19 29.65
CA ILE A 123 23.89 -10.78 30.95
C ILE A 123 25.28 -10.30 31.40
N ALA A 124 26.29 -10.39 30.54
CA ALA A 124 27.66 -9.97 30.88
C ALA A 124 27.75 -8.46 31.19
N LEU A 125 27.02 -7.61 30.45
CA LEU A 125 26.90 -6.18 30.76
C LEU A 125 26.23 -5.96 32.12
N SER A 126 25.17 -6.72 32.41
CA SER A 126 24.47 -6.68 33.70
C SER A 126 25.39 -7.05 34.86
N GLU A 127 26.26 -8.04 34.67
CA GLU A 127 27.25 -8.44 35.66
C GLU A 127 28.33 -7.38 35.87
N ILE A 128 28.82 -6.73 34.80
CA ILE A 128 29.76 -5.60 34.91
C ILE A 128 29.13 -4.46 35.71
N MET A 129 27.87 -4.11 35.41
CA MET A 129 27.15 -3.06 36.12
C MET A 129 26.93 -3.41 37.60
N LYS A 130 26.55 -4.66 37.90
CA LYS A 130 26.40 -5.15 39.27
C LYS A 130 27.68 -5.09 40.09
N ASP A 131 28.79 -5.51 39.48
CA ASP A 131 30.12 -5.52 40.11
C ASP A 131 30.59 -4.09 40.41
N GLU A 132 30.49 -3.20 39.41
CA GLU A 132 31.02 -1.85 39.51
C GLU A 132 30.11 -0.92 40.32
N PHE A 133 28.80 -1.17 40.37
CA PHE A 133 27.82 -0.38 41.11
C PHE A 133 27.14 -1.20 42.20
N SER A 134 27.91 -2.01 42.94
CA SER A 134 27.40 -2.92 43.98
C SER A 134 26.59 -2.23 45.09
N ASN A 135 26.77 -0.92 45.28
CA ASN A 135 26.04 -0.10 46.25
C ASN A 135 24.69 0.42 45.74
N LEU A 136 24.39 0.25 44.45
CA LEU A 136 23.15 0.70 43.81
C LEU A 136 22.18 -0.45 43.50
N GLU A 137 22.53 -1.68 43.89
CA GLU A 137 21.69 -2.89 43.74
C GLU A 137 21.15 -3.12 42.31
N PHE A 138 21.91 -2.71 41.28
CA PHE A 138 21.51 -2.87 39.87
C PHE A 138 21.09 -4.30 39.53
N ASP A 139 20.06 -4.44 38.71
CA ASP A 139 19.71 -5.67 38.02
C ASP A 139 19.82 -5.57 36.48
N ALA A 140 19.46 -6.64 35.78
CA ALA A 140 19.57 -6.70 34.33
C ALA A 140 18.59 -5.79 33.59
N THR A 141 17.47 -5.44 34.22
CA THR A 141 16.44 -4.55 33.67
C THR A 141 16.85 -3.10 33.74
N ASP A 142 17.66 -2.73 34.74
CA ASP A 142 18.12 -1.36 34.97
C ASP A 142 19.02 -0.80 33.87
N ILE A 143 19.73 -1.65 33.13
CA ILE A 143 20.57 -1.22 31.99
C ILE A 143 19.75 -0.48 30.92
N PHE A 144 18.44 -0.76 30.85
CA PHE A 144 17.53 -0.16 29.88
C PHE A 144 16.60 0.86 30.52
N ASN A 145 16.71 1.06 31.83
CA ASN A 145 16.01 2.13 32.51
C ASN A 145 16.84 3.41 32.42
N GLU A 146 16.35 4.38 31.65
CA GLU A 146 17.01 5.67 31.46
C GLU A 146 17.35 6.34 32.80
N SER A 147 16.45 6.27 33.79
CA SER A 147 16.71 6.85 35.11
C SER A 147 17.81 6.12 35.86
N ALA A 148 17.84 4.78 35.82
CA ALA A 148 18.89 4.00 36.47
C ALA A 148 20.26 4.27 35.80
N MET A 149 20.31 4.35 34.47
CA MET A 149 21.54 4.70 33.74
C MET A 149 21.98 6.14 33.98
N ASN A 150 21.05 7.08 34.16
CA ASN A 150 21.37 8.44 34.57
C ASN A 150 21.95 8.49 35.99
N ILE A 151 21.43 7.68 36.92
CA ILE A 151 22.00 7.53 38.27
C ILE A 151 23.41 6.95 38.19
N ALA A 152 23.63 5.91 37.39
CA ALA A 152 24.96 5.34 37.16
C ALA A 152 25.93 6.41 36.61
N SER A 153 25.49 7.20 35.62
CA SER A 153 26.26 8.31 35.05
C SER A 153 26.67 9.34 36.10
N ILE A 154 25.73 9.75 36.97
CA ILE A 154 26.00 10.67 38.08
C ILE A 154 27.01 10.04 39.06
N TYR A 155 26.89 8.75 39.35
CA TYR A 155 27.81 8.04 40.24
C TYR A 155 29.24 7.94 39.66
N LEU A 156 29.36 8.00 38.34
CA LEU A 156 30.63 8.05 37.64
C LEU A 156 31.23 9.47 37.58
N CYS A 157 30.48 10.53 37.88
CA CYS A 157 31.00 11.90 37.83
C CYS A 157 32.18 12.08 38.80
N GLY A 158 33.33 12.51 38.28
CA GLY A 158 34.54 12.75 39.07
C GLY A 158 35.42 11.52 39.32
N ASP A 159 34.99 10.31 38.97
CA ASP A 159 35.78 9.07 39.09
C ASP A 159 36.30 8.59 37.72
N GLU A 160 37.40 9.19 37.26
CA GLU A 160 38.01 8.88 35.96
C GLU A 160 38.52 7.44 35.86
N GLU A 161 39.08 6.90 36.95
CA GLU A 161 39.62 5.54 36.97
C GLU A 161 38.53 4.49 36.83
N LYS A 162 37.41 4.65 37.54
CA LYS A 162 36.26 3.76 37.42
C LYS A 162 35.63 3.82 36.03
N ARG A 163 35.48 5.02 35.45
CA ARG A 163 35.02 5.17 34.06
C ARG A 163 35.92 4.41 33.10
N ARG A 164 37.24 4.61 33.17
CA ARG A 164 38.21 3.91 32.31
C ARG A 164 38.10 2.39 32.46
N ARG A 165 38.03 1.88 33.69
CA ARG A 165 37.90 0.44 33.96
C ARG A 165 36.61 -0.16 33.40
N ILE A 166 35.47 0.51 33.59
CA ILE A 166 34.19 0.06 33.03
C ILE A 166 34.24 0.06 31.50
N THR A 167 34.74 1.15 30.89
CA THR A 167 34.92 1.24 29.44
C THR A 167 35.81 0.12 28.92
N GLU A 168 36.95 -0.17 29.57
CA GLU A 168 37.83 -1.27 29.18
C GLU A 168 37.14 -2.65 29.28
N LYS A 169 36.34 -2.89 30.34
CA LYS A 169 35.56 -4.13 30.47
C LYS A 169 34.54 -4.27 29.32
N ILE A 170 33.82 -3.18 29.01
CA ILE A 170 32.82 -3.15 27.92
C ILE A 170 33.50 -3.31 26.55
N ASP A 171 34.58 -2.59 26.30
CA ASP A 171 35.32 -2.67 25.03
C ASP A 171 35.88 -4.08 24.81
N ASN A 172 36.41 -4.73 25.85
CA ASN A 172 36.85 -6.13 25.76
C ASN A 172 35.69 -7.08 25.45
N LEU A 173 34.51 -6.83 26.01
CA LEU A 173 33.30 -7.61 25.71
C LEU A 173 32.87 -7.42 24.24
N LEU A 174 32.86 -6.17 23.74
CA LEU A 174 32.45 -5.84 22.38
C LEU A 174 33.47 -6.28 21.32
N ASN A 175 34.76 -6.26 21.66
CA ASN A 175 35.85 -6.67 20.77
C ASN A 175 35.92 -8.19 20.57
N ASN A 176 35.30 -8.97 21.45
CA ASN A 176 34.99 -10.38 21.18
C ASN A 176 33.92 -10.44 20.08
N LYS A 177 34.33 -10.24 18.82
CA LYS A 177 33.47 -10.33 17.64
C LYS A 177 32.68 -11.64 17.68
N LYS A 178 31.40 -11.56 18.03
CA LYS A 178 30.44 -12.65 17.84
C LYS A 178 29.77 -12.44 16.51
N ASP A 179 29.67 -13.47 15.68
CA ASP A 179 28.89 -13.36 14.45
C ASP A 179 27.38 -13.32 14.76
N PHE A 180 26.97 -13.82 15.93
CA PHE A 180 25.58 -13.89 16.40
C PHE A 180 25.37 -13.02 17.64
N TYR A 181 24.76 -11.85 17.43
CA TYR A 181 24.33 -10.93 18.48
C TYR A 181 22.87 -11.14 18.91
N GLY A 182 22.04 -11.79 18.09
CA GLY A 182 20.67 -12.13 18.43
C GLY A 182 20.50 -13.62 18.69
N PHE A 183 19.65 -14.28 17.91
CA PHE A 183 19.50 -15.72 17.91
C PHE A 183 20.72 -16.42 17.32
N ASP A 184 21.02 -17.61 17.83
CA ASP A 184 22.04 -18.47 17.24
C ASP A 184 21.63 -18.98 15.83
N LYS A 185 22.50 -19.81 15.25
CA LYS A 185 22.28 -20.45 13.95
C LYS A 185 20.98 -21.25 13.90
N SER A 186 20.70 -22.09 14.90
CA SER A 186 19.53 -22.97 14.91
C SER A 186 18.22 -22.17 15.00
N ASN A 187 18.19 -21.14 15.84
CA ASN A 187 17.02 -20.28 16.03
C ASN A 187 16.86 -19.25 14.91
N SER A 188 17.89 -19.04 14.09
CA SER A 188 17.83 -18.20 12.89
C SER A 188 17.34 -18.96 11.64
N ASP A 189 17.41 -20.30 11.65
CA ASP A 189 17.12 -21.15 10.49
C ASP A 189 15.62 -21.27 10.15
N ALA A 190 15.34 -21.97 9.06
CA ALA A 190 14.01 -22.48 8.76
C ALA A 190 13.52 -23.39 9.90
N PRO A 191 12.22 -23.36 10.23
CA PRO A 191 11.69 -24.21 11.30
C PRO A 191 11.88 -25.68 10.94
N PRO A 192 12.12 -26.59 11.90
CA PRO A 192 12.08 -28.02 11.61
C PRO A 192 10.71 -28.42 11.05
N ASN A 193 10.65 -29.45 10.20
CA ASN A 193 9.40 -29.89 9.55
C ASN A 193 8.24 -30.10 10.54
N ALA A 194 8.51 -30.65 11.74
CA ALA A 194 7.50 -30.86 12.79
C ALA A 194 6.81 -29.56 13.28
N TYR A 195 7.47 -28.41 13.13
CA TYR A 195 6.99 -27.09 13.54
C TYR A 195 6.70 -26.16 12.35
N ALA A 196 6.89 -26.65 11.12
CA ALA A 196 6.65 -25.88 9.91
C ALA A 196 5.16 -25.60 9.76
N LYS A 197 4.79 -24.33 10.00
CA LYS A 197 3.45 -23.82 9.74
C LYS A 197 3.22 -23.70 8.24
N GLU A 198 1.96 -23.80 7.86
CA GLU A 198 1.55 -23.52 6.50
C GLU A 198 1.83 -22.06 6.13
N GLY A 199 2.32 -21.84 4.91
CA GLY A 199 2.61 -20.52 4.35
C GLY A 199 2.20 -20.43 2.88
N ARG A 200 2.53 -19.30 2.24
CA ARG A 200 2.16 -19.04 0.83
C ARG A 200 2.80 -20.05 -0.12
N ALA A 201 4.04 -20.45 0.16
CA ALA A 201 4.81 -21.35 -0.69
C ALA A 201 4.89 -22.78 -0.15
N ASN A 202 4.73 -23.00 1.15
CA ASN A 202 4.92 -24.30 1.78
C ASN A 202 3.62 -24.81 2.45
N PRO A 203 3.22 -26.06 2.19
CA PRO A 203 2.20 -26.74 3.00
C PRO A 203 2.65 -26.94 4.44
N LYS A 204 1.69 -27.18 5.34
CA LYS A 204 1.98 -27.57 6.73
C LYS A 204 2.88 -28.81 6.76
N GLY A 205 3.93 -28.77 7.57
CA GLY A 205 4.88 -29.89 7.72
C GLY A 205 6.02 -29.91 6.70
N ILE A 206 5.99 -29.04 5.68
CA ILE A 206 7.10 -28.84 4.73
C ILE A 206 7.78 -27.53 5.09
N SER A 207 9.08 -27.58 5.36
CA SER A 207 9.85 -26.40 5.72
C SER A 207 10.61 -25.82 4.54
N TYR A 208 10.44 -24.51 4.32
CA TYR A 208 11.20 -23.69 3.37
C TYR A 208 11.84 -22.50 4.10
N LEU A 209 12.98 -22.05 3.59
CA LEU A 209 13.64 -20.85 4.10
C LEU A 209 13.15 -19.63 3.34
N TYR A 210 12.34 -18.82 4.02
CA TYR A 210 11.93 -17.49 3.54
C TYR A 210 13.01 -16.47 3.89
N THR A 211 13.46 -15.72 2.87
CA THR A 211 14.48 -14.68 2.99
C THR A 211 14.16 -13.48 2.08
N ALA A 212 14.87 -12.37 2.28
CA ALA A 212 14.85 -11.20 1.42
C ALA A 212 16.26 -10.75 1.07
N LYS A 213 16.40 -9.98 -0.02
CA LYS A 213 17.69 -9.41 -0.43
C LYS A 213 18.20 -8.27 0.46
N ASP A 214 17.34 -7.67 1.26
CA ASP A 214 17.67 -6.56 2.14
C ASP A 214 16.94 -6.64 3.49
N ILE A 215 17.54 -6.01 4.51
CA ILE A 215 17.05 -6.04 5.89
C ILE A 215 15.67 -5.38 6.01
N LYS A 216 15.43 -4.28 5.29
CA LYS A 216 14.16 -3.54 5.36
C LYS A 216 13.02 -4.44 4.89
N THR A 217 13.17 -5.10 3.75
CA THR A 217 12.19 -6.05 3.23
C THR A 217 11.98 -7.22 4.18
N ALA A 218 13.06 -7.82 4.72
CA ALA A 218 12.94 -8.91 5.70
C ALA A 218 12.11 -8.52 6.93
N ILE A 219 12.31 -7.31 7.47
CA ILE A 219 11.53 -6.78 8.60
C ILE A 219 10.08 -6.53 8.21
N LEU A 220 9.83 -5.90 7.05
CA LEU A 220 8.47 -5.58 6.60
C LEU A 220 7.60 -6.83 6.40
N GLU A 221 8.18 -7.94 5.93
CA GLU A 221 7.48 -9.22 5.78
C GLU A 221 6.96 -9.79 7.12
N MET A 222 7.58 -9.40 8.25
CA MET A 222 7.11 -9.76 9.59
C MET A 222 5.88 -8.96 10.04
N ARG A 223 5.43 -7.96 9.26
CA ARG A 223 4.39 -6.99 9.64
C ARG A 223 4.77 -6.30 10.97
N PRO A 224 5.85 -5.50 10.95
CA PRO A 224 6.48 -5.05 12.17
C PRO A 224 5.61 -4.06 12.95
N GLN A 225 5.92 -3.92 14.24
CA GLN A 225 5.33 -2.92 15.11
C GLN A 225 6.41 -1.95 15.58
N MET A 226 6.05 -0.68 15.76
CA MET A 226 6.97 0.33 16.29
C MET A 226 7.48 -0.10 17.67
N GLN A 227 8.75 0.23 17.95
CA GLN A 227 9.47 -0.05 19.19
C GLN A 227 9.66 -1.53 19.52
N LYS A 228 9.27 -2.46 18.64
CA LYS A 228 9.60 -3.88 18.79
C LYS A 228 10.95 -4.24 18.18
N MET A 229 11.57 -5.26 18.76
CA MET A 229 12.85 -5.82 18.33
C MET A 229 12.65 -7.02 17.39
N TYR A 230 13.57 -7.13 16.43
CA TYR A 230 13.61 -8.18 15.42
C TYR A 230 15.02 -8.74 15.30
N ASN A 231 15.15 -10.06 15.31
CA ASN A 231 16.40 -10.73 15.00
C ASN A 231 16.51 -10.88 13.48
N ILE A 232 17.60 -10.36 12.93
CA ILE A 232 17.92 -10.46 11.50
C ILE A 232 19.11 -11.38 11.33
N ALA A 233 18.85 -12.55 10.75
CA ALA A 233 19.88 -13.50 10.36
C ALA A 233 20.54 -13.07 9.04
N THR A 234 21.86 -13.21 8.98
CA THR A 234 22.65 -13.11 7.74
C THR A 234 22.86 -14.51 7.20
N ILE A 235 22.45 -14.71 5.95
CA ILE A 235 22.44 -16.00 5.27
C ILE A 235 23.34 -15.88 4.05
N GLU A 236 24.42 -16.65 4.02
CA GLU A 236 25.37 -16.70 2.90
C GLU A 236 25.06 -17.90 2.02
N ILE A 237 25.03 -17.69 0.71
CA ILE A 237 24.91 -18.77 -0.26
C ILE A 237 26.27 -19.45 -0.44
N ILE A 238 26.34 -20.76 -0.18
CA ILE A 238 27.60 -21.52 -0.14
C ILE A 238 27.93 -22.22 -1.47
N ARG A 239 26.95 -22.32 -2.38
CA ARG A 239 27.10 -22.81 -3.75
C ARG A 239 26.06 -22.14 -4.65
N ASP A 240 26.36 -22.03 -5.94
CA ASP A 240 25.42 -21.48 -6.92
C ASP A 240 24.08 -22.22 -6.85
N ALA A 241 23.01 -21.43 -6.74
CA ALA A 241 21.65 -21.91 -6.62
C ALA A 241 20.84 -21.51 -7.85
N LYS A 242 20.17 -22.49 -8.46
CA LYS A 242 19.29 -22.26 -9.61
C LYS A 242 17.92 -21.81 -9.10
N ILE A 243 17.55 -20.56 -9.37
CA ILE A 243 16.34 -19.93 -8.84
C ILE A 243 15.36 -19.60 -9.96
N PHE A 244 14.10 -19.99 -9.78
CA PHE A 244 13.04 -19.58 -10.68
C PHE A 244 12.67 -18.12 -10.40
N ASP A 245 12.75 -17.28 -11.41
CA ASP A 245 12.68 -15.83 -11.28
C ASP A 245 11.33 -15.27 -11.77
N PHE A 246 10.38 -15.08 -10.85
CA PHE A 246 9.14 -14.37 -11.16
C PHE A 246 9.33 -12.87 -11.39
N THR A 247 10.53 -12.34 -11.13
CA THR A 247 10.90 -10.93 -11.36
C THR A 247 11.69 -10.73 -12.64
N TYR A 248 11.75 -11.76 -13.50
CA TYR A 248 12.48 -11.72 -14.76
C TYR A 248 12.09 -10.48 -15.58
N SER A 249 13.09 -9.67 -15.88
CA SER A 249 12.96 -8.49 -16.73
C SER A 249 14.32 -8.25 -17.40
N PRO A 250 14.50 -8.64 -18.67
CA PRO A 250 15.77 -8.50 -19.37
C PRO A 250 16.04 -7.02 -19.71
N GLU A 251 17.32 -6.63 -19.74
CA GLU A 251 17.74 -5.25 -20.07
C GLU A 251 17.25 -4.80 -21.46
N LYS A 252 17.10 -5.75 -22.39
CA LYS A 252 16.48 -5.57 -23.70
C LYS A 252 15.47 -6.69 -23.89
N ILE A 253 14.20 -6.36 -23.69
CA ILE A 253 13.08 -7.27 -23.94
C ILE A 253 13.00 -7.50 -25.45
N LYS A 254 13.17 -8.76 -25.86
CA LYS A 254 12.90 -9.15 -27.25
C LYS A 254 11.40 -9.20 -27.50
N GLU A 255 11.00 -9.07 -28.76
CA GLU A 255 9.58 -9.08 -29.15
C GLU A 255 8.84 -10.33 -28.64
N ASP A 256 9.54 -11.47 -28.53
CA ASP A 256 8.99 -12.73 -28.03
C ASP A 256 8.97 -12.89 -26.49
N GLU A 257 9.50 -11.92 -25.75
CA GLU A 257 9.68 -12.01 -24.28
C GLU A 257 8.70 -11.15 -23.48
N TYR A 258 7.97 -10.22 -24.13
CA TYR A 258 6.98 -9.36 -23.46
C TYR A 258 5.88 -10.16 -22.77
N SER A 259 5.39 -11.22 -23.41
CA SER A 259 4.37 -12.09 -22.81
C SER A 259 4.89 -12.79 -21.57
N ILE A 260 6.13 -13.29 -21.61
CA ILE A 260 6.77 -13.99 -20.49
C ILE A 260 6.88 -13.07 -19.27
N VAL A 261 7.33 -11.83 -19.46
CA VAL A 261 7.44 -10.85 -18.37
C VAL A 261 6.06 -10.56 -17.76
N ALA A 262 5.04 -10.32 -18.60
CA ALA A 262 3.67 -10.08 -18.13
C ALA A 262 3.11 -11.30 -17.36
N ASP A 263 3.35 -12.51 -17.85
CA ASP A 263 2.88 -13.75 -17.24
C ASP A 263 3.51 -13.97 -15.85
N LEU A 264 4.83 -13.83 -15.77
CA LEU A 264 5.57 -13.97 -14.51
C LEU A 264 5.16 -12.89 -13.51
N HIS A 265 4.94 -11.66 -13.98
CA HIS A 265 4.47 -10.56 -13.14
C HIS A 265 3.11 -10.90 -12.52
N ARG A 266 2.12 -11.29 -13.34
CA ARG A 266 0.77 -11.64 -12.87
C ARG A 266 0.80 -12.79 -11.86
N ILE A 267 1.60 -13.83 -12.12
CA ILE A 267 1.75 -14.97 -11.20
C ILE A 267 2.49 -14.55 -9.91
N SER A 268 3.49 -13.67 -10.01
CA SER A 268 4.20 -13.12 -8.84
C SER A 268 3.24 -12.43 -7.87
N GLU A 269 2.19 -11.78 -8.34
CA GLU A 269 1.22 -11.11 -7.49
C GLU A 269 0.47 -12.09 -6.58
N GLU A 270 0.26 -13.33 -7.01
CA GLU A 270 -0.45 -14.35 -6.23
C GLU A 270 0.36 -14.76 -4.98
N PHE A 271 1.69 -14.73 -5.07
CA PHE A 271 2.57 -14.88 -3.91
C PHE A 271 2.53 -13.66 -2.98
N SER A 272 2.12 -12.50 -3.48
CA SER A 272 2.07 -11.24 -2.75
C SER A 272 0.71 -10.96 -2.12
N LYS A 273 -0.37 -11.56 -2.61
CA LYS A 273 -1.74 -11.38 -2.08
C LYS A 273 -1.83 -11.67 -0.57
N PRO A 274 -2.39 -10.74 0.24
CA PRO A 274 -2.70 -11.01 1.63
C PRO A 274 -3.75 -12.11 1.75
N ASN A 275 -3.54 -13.05 2.68
CA ASN A 275 -4.57 -14.01 3.09
C ASN A 275 -5.15 -13.56 4.43
N PHE A 276 -6.48 -13.52 4.51
CA PHE A 276 -7.25 -13.10 5.68
C PHE A 276 -7.85 -14.28 6.47
N GLY A 277 -7.26 -15.47 6.35
CA GLY A 277 -7.53 -16.61 7.24
C GLY A 277 -8.09 -17.86 6.57
N ASP A 278 -8.26 -17.87 5.25
CA ASP A 278 -8.68 -19.06 4.52
C ASP A 278 -7.46 -19.86 4.04
N GLN A 279 -7.21 -21.01 4.68
CA GLN A 279 -6.06 -21.85 4.36
C GLN A 279 -6.08 -22.38 2.92
N ILE A 280 -7.26 -22.57 2.33
CA ILE A 280 -7.36 -23.13 0.98
C ILE A 280 -6.82 -22.17 -0.09
N GLU A 281 -6.73 -20.88 0.22
CA GLU A 281 -6.22 -19.84 -0.68
C GLU A 281 -4.75 -20.03 -1.03
N TYR A 282 -3.96 -20.70 -0.17
CA TYR A 282 -2.55 -20.98 -0.44
C TYR A 282 -2.30 -22.26 -1.23
N ALA A 283 -3.30 -23.13 -1.39
CA ALA A 283 -3.11 -24.40 -2.08
C ALA A 283 -2.52 -24.24 -3.51
N PRO A 284 -2.94 -23.28 -4.35
CA PRO A 284 -2.40 -23.11 -5.69
C PRO A 284 -0.93 -22.67 -5.71
N THR A 285 -0.55 -21.68 -4.90
CA THR A 285 0.84 -21.18 -4.82
C THR A 285 1.78 -22.21 -4.20
N GLN A 286 1.31 -22.97 -3.21
CA GLN A 286 2.06 -24.10 -2.64
C GLN A 286 2.29 -25.20 -3.67
N PHE A 287 1.24 -25.56 -4.43
CA PHE A 287 1.37 -26.55 -5.49
C PHE A 287 2.38 -26.10 -6.54
N LEU A 288 2.29 -24.83 -6.98
CA LEU A 288 3.22 -24.27 -7.94
C LEU A 288 4.67 -24.33 -7.43
N CYS A 289 4.91 -24.09 -6.13
CA CYS A 289 6.25 -24.23 -5.54
C CYS A 289 6.75 -25.68 -5.59
N GLU A 290 5.93 -26.66 -5.24
CA GLU A 290 6.30 -28.08 -5.36
C GLU A 290 6.57 -28.47 -6.81
N TYR A 291 5.79 -27.94 -7.75
CA TYR A 291 5.99 -28.16 -9.17
C TYR A 291 7.34 -27.60 -9.64
N ILE A 292 7.65 -26.35 -9.31
CA ILE A 292 8.93 -25.71 -9.65
C ILE A 292 10.11 -26.43 -9.00
N LYS A 293 9.96 -26.88 -7.74
CA LYS A 293 10.96 -27.72 -7.07
C LYS A 293 11.24 -29.02 -7.85
N ARG A 294 10.20 -29.68 -8.38
CA ARG A 294 10.34 -30.88 -9.23
C ARG A 294 11.03 -30.61 -10.56
N LEU A 295 10.96 -29.39 -11.08
CA LEU A 295 11.72 -28.97 -12.27
C LEU A 295 13.24 -28.78 -11.98
N GLY A 296 13.67 -28.98 -10.74
CA GLY A 296 15.09 -28.96 -10.35
C GLY A 296 15.63 -27.60 -9.95
N PHE A 297 14.77 -26.67 -9.53
CA PHE A 297 15.17 -25.39 -8.95
C PHE A 297 15.43 -25.52 -7.45
N ASP A 298 16.43 -24.79 -6.94
CA ASP A 298 16.75 -24.71 -5.51
C ASP A 298 15.79 -23.76 -4.76
N GLY A 299 15.06 -22.90 -5.48
CA GLY A 299 14.18 -21.90 -4.90
C GLY A 299 13.45 -21.01 -5.92
N ILE A 300 12.72 -20.02 -5.40
CA ILE A 300 12.01 -19.00 -6.18
C ILE A 300 12.40 -17.59 -5.73
N LYS A 301 12.32 -16.63 -6.66
CA LYS A 301 12.49 -15.20 -6.39
C LYS A 301 11.26 -14.45 -6.88
N PHE A 302 10.72 -13.56 -6.05
CA PHE A 302 9.50 -12.82 -6.34
C PHE A 302 9.51 -11.44 -5.66
N LYS A 303 8.66 -10.52 -6.12
CA LYS A 303 8.55 -9.17 -5.54
C LYS A 303 7.90 -9.21 -4.16
N SER A 304 8.36 -8.35 -3.25
CA SER A 304 7.72 -8.20 -1.94
C SER A 304 6.37 -7.49 -2.07
N ALA A 305 5.37 -7.97 -1.35
CA ALA A 305 4.06 -7.32 -1.25
C ALA A 305 4.07 -6.05 -0.38
N VAL A 306 5.07 -5.95 0.49
CA VAL A 306 5.15 -4.93 1.55
C VAL A 306 6.31 -3.95 1.32
N SER A 307 7.09 -4.16 0.25
CA SER A 307 8.22 -3.32 -0.12
C SER A 307 8.28 -3.19 -1.64
N ALA A 308 7.99 -2.00 -2.18
CA ALA A 308 7.91 -1.76 -3.63
C ALA A 308 9.19 -2.13 -4.39
N THR A 309 10.36 -1.93 -3.78
CA THR A 309 11.66 -2.32 -4.34
C THR A 309 12.17 -3.66 -3.80
N GLY A 310 11.50 -4.21 -2.78
CA GLY A 310 11.90 -5.42 -2.08
C GLY A 310 11.80 -6.66 -2.93
N THR A 311 12.75 -7.57 -2.73
CA THR A 311 12.80 -8.86 -3.42
C THR A 311 12.94 -9.97 -2.39
N ASN A 312 12.01 -10.91 -2.43
CA ASN A 312 12.03 -12.12 -1.62
C ASN A 312 12.70 -13.25 -2.38
N VAL A 313 13.42 -14.07 -1.65
CA VAL A 313 14.02 -15.31 -2.13
C VAL A 313 13.60 -16.42 -1.17
N LEU A 314 13.03 -17.48 -1.72
CA LEU A 314 12.64 -18.65 -0.96
C LEU A 314 13.46 -19.84 -1.43
N LEU A 315 14.06 -20.56 -0.47
CA LEU A 315 14.87 -21.75 -0.73
C LEU A 315 14.13 -23.00 -0.27
N PHE A 316 14.09 -24.02 -1.15
CA PHE A 316 13.27 -25.21 -0.98
C PHE A 316 13.92 -26.32 -0.16
N ASP A 317 15.25 -26.34 -0.08
CA ASP A 317 16.00 -27.35 0.64
C ASP A 317 16.64 -26.74 1.89
N VAL A 318 16.26 -27.29 3.04
CA VAL A 318 16.73 -26.87 4.37
C VAL A 318 17.53 -27.97 5.07
N ASP A 319 17.75 -29.11 4.42
CA ASP A 319 18.58 -30.18 4.97
C ASP A 319 20.03 -29.69 5.04
N ALA A 320 20.61 -29.73 6.25
CA ALA A 320 21.95 -29.26 6.52
C ALA A 320 23.05 -29.90 5.64
N LYS A 321 22.79 -31.07 5.03
CA LYS A 321 23.74 -31.77 4.15
C LYS A 321 23.68 -31.32 2.70
N THR A 322 22.54 -30.84 2.22
CA THR A 322 22.29 -30.62 0.78
C THR A 322 21.90 -29.18 0.43
N ARG A 323 21.47 -28.40 1.43
CA ARG A 323 21.08 -26.99 1.27
C ARG A 323 22.18 -26.14 0.61
N VAL A 324 21.74 -25.06 -0.03
CA VAL A 324 22.60 -24.09 -0.75
C VAL A 324 23.13 -22.96 0.13
N TYR A 325 22.75 -22.91 1.40
CA TYR A 325 22.99 -21.76 2.26
C TYR A 325 23.62 -22.13 3.60
N ASP A 326 24.24 -21.15 4.22
CA ASP A 326 24.61 -21.19 5.62
C ASP A 326 24.22 -19.91 6.35
N ILE A 327 23.93 -20.05 7.64
CA ILE A 327 23.65 -18.89 8.49
C ILE A 327 24.96 -18.52 9.15
N THR A 328 25.44 -17.33 8.83
CA THR A 328 26.76 -16.86 9.22
C THR A 328 26.72 -15.89 10.37
N GLY A 329 25.57 -15.27 10.65
CA GLY A 329 25.44 -14.37 11.78
C GLY A 329 24.01 -13.90 12.05
N SER A 330 23.84 -13.13 13.11
CA SER A 330 22.57 -12.49 13.45
C SER A 330 22.77 -11.18 14.22
N LYS A 331 21.83 -10.25 14.07
CA LYS A 331 21.82 -8.96 14.78
C LYS A 331 20.39 -8.59 15.17
N VAL A 332 20.25 -7.81 16.24
CA VAL A 332 18.95 -7.33 16.73
C VAL A 332 18.73 -5.90 16.26
N TYR A 333 17.54 -5.63 15.71
CA TYR A 333 17.13 -4.32 15.20
C TYR A 333 15.79 -3.91 15.81
N THR A 334 15.59 -2.61 16.00
CA THR A 334 14.31 -2.04 16.45
C THR A 334 13.69 -1.19 15.34
N VAL A 335 12.36 -1.25 15.20
CA VAL A 335 11.64 -0.39 14.26
C VAL A 335 11.25 0.92 14.95
N ASN A 336 11.93 2.00 14.57
CA ASN A 336 11.72 3.31 15.20
C ASN A 336 10.48 4.03 14.68
N THR A 337 10.22 3.94 13.37
CA THR A 337 9.09 4.61 12.68
C THR A 337 8.53 3.70 11.57
N LEU A 338 7.24 3.89 11.25
CA LEU A 338 6.57 3.24 10.12
C LEU A 338 5.87 4.30 9.27
N ASP A 339 6.12 4.25 7.97
CA ASP A 339 5.45 5.09 6.98
C ASP A 339 4.24 4.30 6.43
N ILE A 340 3.06 4.91 6.44
CA ILE A 340 1.80 4.26 6.05
C ILE A 340 1.15 5.12 4.97
N ASP A 341 1.10 4.56 3.76
CA ASP A 341 0.36 5.13 2.64
C ASP A 341 -1.11 4.66 2.69
N ILE A 342 -2.04 5.60 2.62
CA ILE A 342 -3.48 5.35 2.77
C ILE A 342 -4.23 6.03 1.63
N SER A 343 -5.03 5.25 0.92
CA SER A 343 -6.00 5.75 -0.04
C SER A 343 -7.42 5.37 0.40
N GLN A 344 -8.38 6.28 0.24
CA GLN A 344 -9.78 5.95 0.41
C GLN A 344 -10.24 5.02 -0.72
N VAL A 345 -10.58 3.79 -0.38
CA VAL A 345 -11.31 2.89 -1.28
C VAL A 345 -12.77 3.23 -1.13
N MET A 346 -13.41 3.71 -2.20
CA MET A 346 -14.86 3.89 -2.40
C MET A 346 -15.71 4.20 -1.14
N PRO A 347 -16.46 5.33 -1.09
CA PRO A 347 -16.73 6.24 -2.19
C PRO A 347 -15.49 7.07 -2.50
N MET A 348 -15.16 7.22 -3.78
CA MET A 348 -14.45 8.42 -4.17
C MET A 348 -15.46 9.53 -3.91
N GLU A 349 -15.25 10.32 -2.85
CA GLU A 349 -15.83 11.65 -2.89
C GLU A 349 -15.31 12.22 -4.20
N ASN A 350 -16.21 12.58 -5.10
CA ASN A 350 -15.83 13.40 -6.23
C ASN A 350 -15.32 14.69 -5.59
N GLU A 351 -14.03 14.74 -5.27
CA GLU A 351 -13.26 15.96 -5.34
C GLU A 351 -13.18 16.31 -6.84
N ASP A 352 -14.36 16.59 -7.43
CA ASP A 352 -14.48 17.66 -8.38
C ASP A 352 -13.85 18.83 -7.65
N LYS A 353 -12.57 19.04 -7.95
CA LYS A 353 -11.80 20.19 -7.54
C LYS A 353 -12.76 21.35 -7.47
N GLU A 354 -12.94 21.84 -6.25
CA GLU A 354 -13.67 23.04 -5.93
C GLU A 354 -12.93 24.21 -6.62
N GLN A 355 -13.07 24.31 -7.94
CA GLN A 355 -13.18 25.60 -8.57
C GLN A 355 -14.49 26.13 -8.05
N SER A 356 -14.42 26.87 -6.95
CA SER A 356 -15.53 27.47 -6.22
C SER A 356 -16.54 28.05 -7.20
N GLN A 357 -17.53 27.24 -7.60
CA GLN A 357 -18.61 27.71 -8.44
C GLN A 357 -19.50 28.56 -7.55
N MET A 358 -19.85 29.74 -8.04
CA MET A 358 -20.70 30.68 -7.35
C MET A 358 -22.00 30.00 -6.90
N LEU A 359 -22.31 30.03 -5.61
CA LEU A 359 -23.55 29.51 -5.08
C LEU A 359 -24.64 30.58 -5.16
N PHE A 360 -25.73 30.29 -5.86
CA PHE A 360 -26.90 31.17 -5.98
C PHE A 360 -28.09 30.59 -5.21
N ILE A 361 -28.36 31.15 -4.04
CA ILE A 361 -29.45 30.73 -3.16
C ILE A 361 -30.68 31.57 -3.45
N CYS A 362 -31.75 30.90 -3.86
CA CYS A 362 -32.93 31.59 -4.37
C CYS A 362 -34.25 30.92 -3.96
N TYR A 363 -35.34 31.63 -4.17
CA TYR A 363 -36.69 31.07 -4.11
C TYR A 363 -37.35 31.27 -5.48
N PRO A 364 -37.66 30.22 -6.25
CA PRO A 364 -38.09 30.33 -7.65
C PRO A 364 -39.32 31.20 -7.88
N LYS A 365 -40.22 31.27 -6.89
CA LYS A 365 -41.45 32.09 -6.97
C LYS A 365 -41.22 33.57 -6.63
N CYS A 366 -40.00 33.96 -6.27
CA CYS A 366 -39.65 35.36 -5.96
C CYS A 366 -39.24 36.11 -7.23
N SER A 367 -39.94 37.19 -7.56
CA SER A 367 -39.64 38.05 -8.72
C SER A 367 -38.23 38.65 -8.69
N THR A 368 -37.68 38.92 -7.49
CA THR A 368 -36.30 39.44 -7.34
C THR A 368 -35.27 38.35 -7.62
N CYS A 369 -35.54 37.10 -7.23
CA CYS A 369 -34.67 35.96 -7.55
C CYS A 369 -34.69 35.66 -9.06
N GLN A 370 -35.85 35.75 -9.71
CA GLN A 370 -35.96 35.57 -11.16
C GLN A 370 -35.19 36.63 -11.94
N LYS A 371 -35.24 37.90 -11.51
CA LYS A 371 -34.42 38.99 -12.11
C LYS A 371 -32.92 38.74 -11.95
N ALA A 372 -32.50 38.34 -10.76
CA ALA A 372 -31.11 38.04 -10.47
C ALA A 372 -30.57 36.85 -11.27
N LYS A 373 -31.38 35.78 -11.38
CA LYS A 373 -31.07 34.61 -12.21
C LYS A 373 -30.85 35.02 -13.67
N LYS A 374 -31.79 35.79 -14.23
CA LYS A 374 -31.69 36.29 -15.60
C LYS A 374 -30.41 37.12 -15.82
N TRP A 375 -30.04 37.95 -14.85
CA TRP A 375 -28.82 38.76 -14.94
C TRP A 375 -27.55 37.89 -14.96
N LEU A 376 -27.47 36.86 -14.11
CA LEU A 376 -26.34 35.91 -14.11
C LEU A 376 -26.23 35.16 -15.44
N ASP A 377 -27.36 34.70 -15.96
CA ASP A 377 -27.44 33.99 -17.24
C ASP A 377 -27.01 34.91 -18.41
N GLU A 378 -27.46 36.18 -18.43
CA GLU A 378 -27.07 37.18 -19.44
C GLU A 378 -25.57 37.51 -19.44
N HIS A 379 -24.91 37.42 -18.28
CA HIS A 379 -23.49 37.68 -18.12
C HIS A 379 -22.62 36.41 -18.23
N ASN A 380 -23.22 35.26 -18.58
CA ASN A 380 -22.54 33.96 -18.68
C ASN A 380 -21.79 33.54 -17.41
N ILE A 381 -22.25 33.97 -16.23
CA ILE A 381 -21.66 33.59 -14.95
C ILE A 381 -22.18 32.20 -14.58
N LYS A 382 -21.27 31.23 -14.38
CA LYS A 382 -21.65 29.89 -13.94
C LYS A 382 -21.95 29.89 -12.44
N TYR A 383 -23.09 29.30 -12.06
CA TYR A 383 -23.50 29.19 -10.66
C TYR A 383 -24.20 27.85 -10.37
N THR A 384 -24.18 27.46 -9.11
CA THR A 384 -24.97 26.35 -8.57
C THR A 384 -26.22 26.92 -7.91
N GLU A 385 -27.39 26.60 -8.44
CA GLU A 385 -28.67 27.06 -7.88
C GLU A 385 -29.08 26.21 -6.66
N ARG A 386 -29.42 26.86 -5.54
CA ARG A 386 -29.91 26.20 -4.33
C ARG A 386 -31.25 26.78 -3.89
N HIS A 387 -32.25 25.92 -3.67
CA HIS A 387 -33.57 26.32 -3.21
C HIS A 387 -33.61 26.58 -1.70
N ILE A 388 -33.76 27.85 -1.29
CA ILE A 388 -33.59 28.28 0.11
C ILE A 388 -34.58 27.66 1.11
N VAL A 389 -35.73 27.16 0.67
CA VAL A 389 -36.74 26.57 1.57
C VAL A 389 -36.60 25.05 1.67
N GLU A 390 -36.11 24.41 0.61
CA GLU A 390 -35.92 22.95 0.60
C GLU A 390 -34.59 22.60 1.26
N VAL A 391 -33.57 23.41 0.98
CA VAL A 391 -32.24 23.34 1.59
C VAL A 391 -31.97 24.69 2.25
N ASN A 392 -32.41 24.80 3.50
CA ASN A 392 -32.23 26.00 4.30
C ASN A 392 -30.75 26.22 4.63
N PRO A 393 -30.22 27.46 4.52
CA PRO A 393 -28.93 27.81 5.09
C PRO A 393 -28.74 27.33 6.52
N THR A 394 -27.65 26.61 6.77
CA THR A 394 -27.29 26.11 8.10
C THR A 394 -26.70 27.21 8.98
N TYR A 395 -26.61 26.97 10.29
CA TYR A 395 -25.98 27.91 11.22
C TYR A 395 -24.54 28.22 10.83
N ASP A 396 -23.75 27.19 10.49
CA ASP A 396 -22.33 27.34 10.14
C ASP A 396 -22.15 28.12 8.84
N GLU A 397 -22.95 27.80 7.82
CA GLU A 397 -22.97 28.56 6.56
C GLU A 397 -23.33 30.03 6.77
N LEU A 398 -24.38 30.32 7.55
CA LEU A 398 -24.80 31.69 7.82
C LEU A 398 -23.77 32.47 8.64
N LYS A 399 -23.09 31.81 9.59
CA LYS A 399 -22.02 32.41 10.38
C LYS A 399 -20.82 32.77 9.50
N GLU A 400 -20.45 31.88 8.59
CA GLU A 400 -19.39 32.11 7.61
C GLU A 400 -19.75 33.25 6.64
N TRP A 401 -20.93 33.20 6.04
CA TRP A 401 -21.37 34.20 5.08
C TRP A 401 -21.53 35.58 5.70
N TYR A 402 -22.00 35.63 6.95
CA TYR A 402 -22.05 36.87 7.73
C TYR A 402 -20.65 37.46 7.88
N GLY A 403 -19.69 36.66 8.35
CA GLY A 403 -18.29 37.06 8.53
C GLY A 403 -17.64 37.60 7.24
N LYS A 404 -17.94 36.97 6.10
CA LYS A 404 -17.42 37.37 4.78
C LYS A 404 -18.11 38.61 4.19
N SER A 405 -19.38 38.83 4.49
CA SER A 405 -20.19 39.88 3.83
C SER A 405 -19.81 41.32 4.20
N GLY A 406 -19.26 41.54 5.40
CA GLY A 406 -19.08 42.89 5.96
C GLY A 406 -20.39 43.67 6.17
N LEU A 407 -21.55 43.00 6.10
CA LEU A 407 -22.87 43.59 6.29
C LEU A 407 -23.34 43.42 7.74
N THR A 408 -24.28 44.26 8.18
CA THR A 408 -24.96 44.03 9.46
C THR A 408 -25.91 42.84 9.35
N LEU A 409 -25.99 42.02 10.40
CA LEU A 409 -26.80 40.80 10.41
C LEU A 409 -28.29 41.05 10.09
N LYS A 410 -28.80 42.24 10.45
CA LYS A 410 -30.14 42.70 10.09
C LYS A 410 -30.43 42.66 8.58
N LYS A 411 -29.42 42.81 7.71
CA LYS A 411 -29.58 42.73 6.25
C LYS A 411 -29.82 41.32 5.74
N PHE A 412 -29.42 40.29 6.49
CA PHE A 412 -29.69 38.89 6.18
C PHE A 412 -31.14 38.48 6.46
N PHE A 413 -31.90 39.29 7.22
CA PHE A 413 -33.32 39.03 7.44
C PHE A 413 -34.20 39.53 6.29
N ASN A 414 -35.18 38.73 5.91
CA ASN A 414 -36.25 39.08 5.00
C ASN A 414 -37.29 39.98 5.70
N THR A 415 -36.91 41.24 5.94
CA THR A 415 -37.73 42.24 6.64
C THR A 415 -39.10 42.52 6.01
N SER A 416 -39.26 42.23 4.72
CA SER A 416 -40.53 42.38 3.99
C SER A 416 -41.43 41.13 4.05
N GLY A 417 -40.91 39.99 4.51
CA GLY A 417 -41.61 38.72 4.55
C GLY A 417 -42.71 38.66 5.62
N LEU A 418 -43.75 37.86 5.39
CA LEU A 418 -44.85 37.65 6.33
C LEU A 418 -44.33 37.11 7.67
N LEU A 419 -43.46 36.10 7.63
CA LEU A 419 -42.89 35.46 8.82
C LEU A 419 -42.11 36.43 9.72
N TYR A 420 -41.40 37.40 9.14
CA TYR A 420 -40.70 38.46 9.90
C TYR A 420 -41.67 39.37 10.66
N LYS A 421 -42.83 39.68 10.05
CA LYS A 421 -43.88 40.51 10.65
C LYS A 421 -44.68 39.74 11.70
N GLU A 422 -45.06 38.50 11.41
CA GLU A 422 -45.81 37.61 12.31
C GLU A 422 -45.04 37.34 13.61
N MET A 423 -43.73 37.11 13.51
CA MET A 423 -42.87 36.86 14.68
C MET A 423 -42.48 38.13 15.44
N GLN A 424 -42.88 39.32 14.96
CA GLN A 424 -42.57 40.64 15.52
C GLN A 424 -41.04 40.87 15.67
N LEU A 425 -40.26 40.38 14.70
CA LEU A 425 -38.79 40.38 14.78
C LEU A 425 -38.18 41.79 14.80
N LYS A 426 -38.90 42.80 14.30
CA LYS A 426 -38.45 44.19 14.34
C LYS A 426 -38.09 44.65 15.77
N ASP A 427 -38.85 44.21 16.76
CA ASP A 427 -38.70 44.64 18.14
C ASP A 427 -37.82 43.68 18.97
N LYS A 428 -37.73 42.42 18.54
CA LYS A 428 -36.95 41.37 19.22
C LYS A 428 -35.47 41.30 18.81
N LEU A 429 -35.16 41.57 17.54
CA LEU A 429 -33.78 41.48 17.05
C LEU A 429 -32.80 42.40 17.80
N PRO A 430 -33.15 43.66 18.18
CA PRO A 430 -32.24 44.52 18.96
C PRO A 430 -31.90 43.96 20.35
N THR A 431 -32.72 43.06 20.90
CA THR A 431 -32.51 42.45 22.22
C THR A 431 -31.82 41.08 22.17
N MET A 432 -31.62 40.53 20.96
CA MET A 432 -30.98 39.23 20.74
C MET A 432 -29.48 39.39 20.46
N SER A 433 -28.67 38.48 20.97
CA SER A 433 -27.27 38.34 20.59
C SER A 433 -27.12 37.96 19.11
N GLU A 434 -25.93 38.19 18.53
CA GLU A 434 -25.66 37.81 17.15
C GLU A 434 -25.80 36.29 16.93
N GLU A 435 -25.39 35.47 17.90
CA GLU A 435 -25.52 34.01 17.83
C GLU A 435 -26.99 33.55 17.79
N GLU A 436 -27.84 34.14 18.64
CA GLU A 436 -29.29 33.85 18.64
C GLU A 436 -29.95 34.27 17.33
N GLN A 437 -29.51 35.37 16.74
CA GLN A 437 -30.03 35.84 15.45
C GLN A 437 -29.63 34.90 14.29
N ILE A 438 -28.40 34.36 14.28
CA ILE A 438 -27.95 33.39 13.27
C ILE A 438 -28.69 32.07 13.44
N GLN A 439 -28.85 31.58 14.68
CA GLN A 439 -29.65 30.39 14.96
C GLN A 439 -31.09 30.55 14.47
N LEU A 440 -31.69 31.72 14.69
CA LEU A 440 -33.04 32.02 14.21
C LEU A 440 -33.12 31.98 12.67
N LEU A 441 -32.16 32.57 11.95
CA LEU A 441 -32.10 32.50 10.49
C LEU A 441 -32.01 31.06 9.99
N ALA A 442 -31.22 30.22 10.66
CA ALA A 442 -31.05 28.80 10.33
C ALA A 442 -32.31 27.95 10.58
N THR A 443 -33.31 28.44 11.34
CA THR A 443 -34.54 27.67 11.58
C THR A 443 -35.46 27.62 10.36
N ASN A 444 -35.49 28.67 9.54
CA ASN A 444 -36.40 28.74 8.41
C ASN A 444 -35.86 29.65 7.29
N GLY A 445 -35.58 29.08 6.12
CA GLY A 445 -35.06 29.80 4.96
C GLY A 445 -35.98 30.90 4.45
N MET A 446 -37.25 30.91 4.88
CA MET A 446 -38.15 32.02 4.59
C MET A 446 -37.79 33.33 5.31
N LEU A 447 -37.08 33.23 6.44
CA LEU A 447 -36.53 34.34 7.22
C LEU A 447 -35.30 34.96 6.58
N VAL A 448 -34.58 34.22 5.73
CA VAL A 448 -33.36 34.70 5.08
C VAL A 448 -33.69 35.57 3.87
N LYS A 449 -32.97 36.68 3.70
CA LYS A 449 -33.08 37.63 2.59
C LYS A 449 -32.59 36.98 1.30
N ARG A 450 -33.31 37.24 0.21
CA ARG A 450 -33.13 36.56 -1.08
C ARG A 450 -33.09 37.58 -2.22
N PRO A 451 -32.39 37.28 -3.33
CA PRO A 451 -31.43 36.17 -3.48
C PRO A 451 -30.18 36.35 -2.63
N LEU A 452 -29.40 35.29 -2.41
CA LEU A 452 -28.09 35.34 -1.76
C LEU A 452 -27.06 34.69 -2.69
N VAL A 453 -25.93 35.36 -2.91
CA VAL A 453 -24.83 34.84 -3.73
C VAL A 453 -23.59 34.68 -2.87
N VAL A 454 -22.91 33.55 -3.00
CA VAL A 454 -21.63 33.26 -2.33
C VAL A 454 -20.63 32.83 -3.39
N ASN A 455 -19.57 33.61 -3.58
CA ASN A 455 -18.51 33.34 -4.54
C ASN A 455 -17.14 33.54 -3.88
N GLY A 456 -16.52 32.45 -3.40
CA GLY A 456 -15.29 32.49 -2.61
C GLY A 456 -15.46 33.34 -1.34
N ASP A 457 -14.80 34.50 -1.31
CA ASP A 457 -14.87 35.47 -0.21
C ASP A 457 -15.96 36.54 -0.38
N THR A 458 -16.66 36.55 -1.52
CA THR A 458 -17.69 37.54 -1.81
C THR A 458 -19.08 37.00 -1.48
N VAL A 459 -19.81 37.72 -0.61
CA VAL A 459 -21.20 37.41 -0.24
C VAL A 459 -22.09 38.59 -0.55
N LEU A 460 -23.10 38.40 -1.42
CA LEU A 460 -24.05 39.44 -1.81
C LEU A 460 -25.46 39.09 -1.34
N VAL A 461 -26.08 39.99 -0.58
CA VAL A 461 -27.40 39.80 0.02
C VAL A 461 -28.44 40.67 -0.69
N GLY A 462 -29.38 40.03 -1.39
CA GLY A 462 -30.36 40.67 -2.26
C GLY A 462 -29.80 40.98 -3.65
N PHE A 463 -30.67 41.46 -4.53
CA PHE A 463 -30.28 41.83 -5.90
C PHE A 463 -30.22 43.36 -6.05
N LYS A 464 -29.04 43.87 -6.36
CA LYS A 464 -28.83 45.23 -6.85
C LYS A 464 -27.82 45.17 -7.98
N GLU A 465 -28.27 45.53 -9.17
CA GLU A 465 -27.50 45.38 -10.40
C GLU A 465 -26.13 46.05 -10.35
N ALA A 466 -26.04 47.30 -9.88
CA ALA A 466 -24.77 48.01 -9.75
C ALA A 466 -23.78 47.33 -8.77
N GLU A 467 -24.30 46.75 -7.68
CA GLU A 467 -23.50 46.07 -6.65
C GLU A 467 -23.01 44.70 -7.17
N TRP A 468 -23.84 43.99 -7.94
CA TRP A 468 -23.48 42.73 -8.55
C TRP A 468 -22.49 42.93 -9.71
N ALA A 469 -22.68 43.97 -10.52
CA ALA A 469 -21.76 44.31 -11.61
C ALA A 469 -20.37 44.73 -11.12
N GLU A 470 -20.25 45.37 -9.94
CA GLU A 470 -18.95 45.73 -9.36
C GLU A 470 -18.21 44.54 -8.75
N LYS A 471 -18.96 43.55 -8.24
CA LYS A 471 -18.41 42.46 -7.42
C LYS A 471 -18.30 41.12 -8.16
N LEU A 472 -19.02 40.93 -9.26
CA LEU A 472 -19.11 39.67 -10.00
C LEU A 472 -18.62 39.76 -11.46
N ASN A 473 -18.39 40.96 -12.00
CA ASN A 473 -17.59 41.18 -13.21
C ASN A 473 -16.17 41.58 -12.81
#